data_AF-A0A1E8BAN5-F1
#
_entry.id   AF-A0A1E8BAN5-F1
#
_cell.length_a   1.000
_cell.length_b   1.000
_cell.length_c   1.000
_cell.angle_alpha   90.00
_cell.angle_beta   90.00
_cell.angle_gamma   90.00
#
_symmetry.space_group_name_H-M   'P 1'
#
loop_
_entity.id
_entity.type
_entity.pdbx_description
1 polymer ?
#
loop_
_entity_poly.entity_id
_entity_poly.type
_entity_poly.pdbx_seq_one_letter_code
_entity_poly.pdbx_strand_id
1 'polypeptide(L)'
;MIAYDLVFGVGQSILALLATIISMRFIKGVWARMIFNTVIFTITMFMIAIELHLAFDLPFMLTWLTCAVGEFVVMAIGMPVMYWINKRVQFERFM
;
A
#
# COMPACT_ATOMS: atom_id res chain seq x y z
N MET A 1 22.84 2.89 5.36
CA MET A 1 21.89 1.95 4.73
C MET A 1 20.74 1.58 5.65
N ILE A 2 20.95 0.99 6.85
CA ILE A 2 19.85 0.54 7.73
C ILE A 2 18.96 1.69 8.29
N ALA A 3 19.54 2.86 8.57
CA ALA A 3 18.80 3.97 9.18
C ALA A 3 17.82 4.67 8.23
N TYR A 4 18.09 4.65 6.91
CA TYR A 4 17.20 5.28 5.92
C TYR A 4 15.97 4.41 5.68
N ASP A 5 16.18 3.10 5.51
CA ASP A 5 15.12 2.09 5.37
C ASP A 5 14.16 2.08 6.57
N LEU A 6 14.71 2.23 7.78
CA LEU A 6 13.90 2.29 8.98
C LEU A 6 13.10 3.60 9.09
N VAL A 7 13.61 4.74 8.63
CA VAL A 7 12.90 6.03 8.78
C VAL A 7 11.84 6.20 7.69
N PHE A 8 12.19 5.91 6.45
CA PHE A 8 11.32 6.11 5.31
C PHE A 8 10.38 4.93 5.08
N GLY A 9 10.84 3.69 5.25
CA GLY A 9 9.98 2.50 5.21
C GLY A 9 8.95 2.46 6.34
N VAL A 10 9.36 2.71 7.59
CA VAL A 10 8.41 2.77 8.72
C VAL A 10 7.54 4.02 8.65
N GLY A 11 8.10 5.17 8.24
CA GLY A 11 7.33 6.40 8.03
C GLY A 11 6.24 6.23 6.97
N GLN A 12 6.58 5.58 5.85
CA GLN A 12 5.62 5.23 4.82
C GLN A 12 4.53 4.29 5.36
N SER A 13 4.91 3.25 6.10
CA SER A 13 3.96 2.29 6.66
C SER A 13 2.99 2.95 7.64
N ILE A 14 3.49 3.84 8.50
CA ILE A 14 2.66 4.61 9.44
C ILE A 14 1.68 5.52 8.68
N LEU A 15 2.16 6.25 7.66
CA LEU A 15 1.32 7.14 6.85
C LEU A 15 0.25 6.36 6.10
N ALA A 16 0.62 5.25 5.46
CA ALA A 16 -0.30 4.39 4.73
C ALA A 16 -1.37 3.86 5.69
N LEU A 17 -0.97 3.31 6.85
CA LEU A 17 -1.88 2.77 7.84
C LEU A 17 -2.85 3.83 8.38
N LEU A 18 -2.36 5.01 8.74
CA LEU A 18 -3.21 6.11 9.20
C LEU A 18 -4.21 6.54 8.13
N ALA A 19 -3.78 6.64 6.88
CA ALA A 19 -4.65 6.99 5.77
C ALA A 19 -5.69 5.89 5.50
N THR A 20 -5.33 4.61 5.63
CA THR A 20 -6.28 3.49 5.57
C THR A 20 -7.30 3.57 6.71
N ILE A 21 -6.88 3.80 7.95
CA ILE A 21 -7.77 3.91 9.12
C ILE A 21 -8.76 5.07 8.97
N ILE A 22 -8.27 6.24 8.55
CA ILE A 22 -9.12 7.42 8.30
C ILE A 22 -10.13 7.10 7.19
N SER A 23 -9.68 6.48 6.09
CA SER A 23 -10.57 6.16 4.98
C SER A 23 -11.64 5.12 5.30
N MET A 24 -11.34 4.17 6.20
CA MET A 24 -12.34 3.26 6.74
C MET A 24 -13.47 4.00 7.47
N ARG A 25 -13.20 5.17 8.06
CA ARG A 25 -14.23 5.97 8.74
C ARG A 25 -15.17 6.69 7.77
N PHE A 26 -14.72 7.01 6.55
CA PHE A 26 -15.50 7.75 5.55
C PHE A 26 -16.18 6.86 4.50
N ILE A 27 -15.56 5.75 4.11
CA ILE A 27 -16.06 4.89 3.05
C ILE A 27 -16.79 3.70 3.67
N LYS A 28 -18.06 3.44 3.34
CA LYS A 28 -18.81 2.26 3.82
C LYS A 28 -18.71 1.03 2.90
N GLY A 29 -18.34 1.23 1.63
CA GLY A 29 -18.22 0.14 0.64
C GLY A 29 -16.87 -0.57 0.68
N VAL A 30 -16.86 -1.90 0.83
CA VAL A 30 -15.64 -2.73 0.85
C VAL A 30 -14.79 -2.52 -0.41
N TRP A 31 -15.42 -2.52 -1.59
CA TRP A 31 -14.74 -2.27 -2.87
C TRP A 31 -14.12 -0.88 -2.96
N ALA A 32 -14.86 0.15 -2.53
CA ALA A 32 -14.36 1.53 -2.55
C ALA A 32 -13.20 1.74 -1.56
N ARG A 33 -13.24 1.08 -0.39
CA ARG A 33 -12.11 1.07 0.57
C ARG A 33 -10.86 0.44 -0.04
N MET A 34 -11.01 -0.68 -0.75
CA MET A 34 -9.90 -1.42 -1.34
C MET A 34 -9.22 -0.64 -2.47
N ILE A 35 -10.01 0.01 -3.33
CA ILE A 35 -9.49 0.90 -4.39
C ILE A 35 -8.75 2.09 -3.76
N PHE A 36 -9.36 2.74 -2.77
CA PHE A 36 -8.74 3.88 -2.09
C PHE A 36 -7.42 3.50 -1.41
N ASN A 37 -7.39 2.34 -0.75
CA ASN A 37 -6.18 1.84 -0.13
C ASN A 37 -5.07 1.55 -1.16
N THR A 38 -5.45 0.97 -2.31
CA THR A 38 -4.52 0.73 -3.43
C THR A 38 -3.92 2.04 -3.95
N VAL A 39 -4.74 3.09 -4.09
CA VAL A 39 -4.27 4.41 -4.54
C VAL A 39 -3.29 5.02 -3.53
N ILE A 40 -3.61 4.98 -2.23
CA ILE A 40 -2.69 5.47 -1.19
C ILE A 40 -1.38 4.72 -1.21
N PHE A 41 -1.42 3.38 -1.27
CA PHE A 41 -0.21 2.54 -1.30
C PHE A 41 0.65 2.85 -2.54
N THR A 42 0.00 3.03 -3.70
CA THR A 42 0.70 3.39 -4.95
C THR A 42 1.34 4.79 -4.86
N ILE A 43 0.68 5.76 -4.23
CA ILE A 43 1.24 7.12 -4.03
C ILE A 43 2.39 7.08 -3.02
N THR A 44 2.26 6.31 -1.95
CA THR A 44 3.31 6.22 -0.92
C THR A 44 4.58 5.53 -1.44
N MET A 45 4.51 4.71 -2.48
CA MET A 45 5.69 4.15 -3.16
C MET A 45 6.61 5.21 -3.78
N PHE A 46 6.10 6.42 -4.08
CA PHE A 46 6.94 7.55 -4.47
C PHE A 46 7.92 7.95 -3.35
N MET A 47 7.47 7.87 -2.10
CA MET A 47 8.27 8.21 -0.93
C MET A 47 9.42 7.21 -0.72
N ILE A 48 9.16 5.92 -0.97
CA ILE A 48 10.16 4.84 -0.89
C ILE A 48 11.15 4.90 -2.06
N ALA A 49 10.69 5.26 -3.26
CA ALA A 49 11.57 5.42 -4.41
C ALA A 49 12.59 6.56 -4.22
N ILE A 50 12.20 7.66 -3.56
CA ILE A 50 13.10 8.76 -3.19
C ILE A 50 14.16 8.25 -2.22
N GLU A 51 13.74 7.47 -1.23
CA GLU A 51 14.64 6.87 -0.25
C GLU A 51 15.68 5.96 -0.92
N LEU A 52 15.24 5.05 -1.80
CA LEU A 52 16.12 4.14 -2.55
C LEU A 52 17.10 4.88 -3.46
N HIS A 53 16.66 5.98 -4.09
CA HIS A 53 17.55 6.82 -4.88
C HIS A 53 18.63 7.49 -4.01
N LEU A 54 18.25 7.98 -2.83
CA LEU A 54 19.17 8.66 -1.91
C LEU A 54 20.10 7.68 -1.16
N ALA A 55 19.63 6.47 -0.88
CA ALA A 55 20.36 5.46 -0.10
C ALA A 55 21.28 4.56 -0.94
N PHE A 56 20.94 4.31 -2.21
CA PHE A 56 21.66 3.40 -3.10
C PHE A 56 22.14 4.04 -4.42
N ASP A 57 21.91 5.34 -4.65
CA ASP A 57 22.27 6.06 -5.91
C ASP A 57 21.61 5.45 -7.18
N LEU A 58 20.57 4.62 -7.00
CA LEU A 58 19.87 3.92 -8.08
C LEU A 58 18.91 4.85 -8.83
N PRO A 59 18.76 4.75 -10.16
CA PRO A 59 17.96 5.68 -10.95
C PRO A 59 16.50 5.76 -10.46
N PHE A 60 16.14 6.92 -9.90
CA PHE A 60 14.83 7.23 -9.29
C PHE A 60 13.63 6.80 -10.14
N MET A 61 13.69 7.07 -11.44
CA MET A 61 12.59 6.83 -12.35
C MET A 61 12.36 5.32 -12.59
N LEU A 62 13.42 4.52 -12.55
CA LEU A 62 13.35 3.06 -12.69
C LEU A 62 12.84 2.41 -11.41
N THR A 63 13.41 2.75 -10.25
CA THR A 63 12.96 2.23 -8.95
C THR A 63 11.51 2.62 -8.67
N TRP A 64 11.14 3.87 -8.94
CA TRP A 64 9.76 4.31 -8.79
C TRP A 64 8.81 3.53 -9.69
N LEU A 65 9.14 3.36 -10.98
CA LEU A 65 8.26 2.67 -11.92
C LEU A 65 8.13 1.18 -11.56
N THR A 66 9.23 0.51 -11.19
CA THR A 66 9.16 -0.90 -10.77
C THR A 66 8.39 -1.09 -9.48
N CYS A 67 8.56 -0.21 -8.49
CA CYS A 67 7.84 -0.29 -7.21
C CYS A 67 6.37 0.06 -7.36
N ALA A 68 6.03 1.12 -8.09
CA ALA A 68 4.65 1.52 -8.34
C ALA A 68 3.89 0.46 -9.15
N VAL A 69 4.51 -0.12 -10.18
CA VAL A 69 3.90 -1.21 -10.96
C VAL A 69 3.77 -2.47 -10.13
N GLY A 70 4.79 -2.84 -9.34
CA GLY A 70 4.75 -4.00 -8.46
C GLY A 70 3.61 -3.91 -7.44
N GLU A 71 3.50 -2.78 -6.74
CA GLU A 71 2.45 -2.55 -5.75
C GLU A 71 1.06 -2.54 -6.39
N PHE A 72 0.92 -1.89 -7.55
CA PHE A 72 -0.34 -1.90 -8.29
C PHE A 72 -0.77 -3.32 -8.69
N VAL A 73 0.15 -4.15 -9.17
CA VAL A 73 -0.12 -5.54 -9.55
C VAL A 73 -0.48 -6.39 -8.32
N VAL A 74 0.29 -6.26 -7.23
CA VAL A 74 0.05 -7.00 -5.98
C VAL A 74 -1.32 -6.62 -5.41
N MET A 75 -1.67 -5.34 -5.38
CA MET A 75 -2.98 -4.88 -4.92
C MET A 75 -4.10 -5.27 -5.87
N ALA A 76 -3.89 -5.21 -7.19
CA ALA A 76 -4.87 -5.64 -8.19
C ALA A 76 -5.20 -7.14 -8.09
N ILE A 77 -4.23 -7.97 -7.72
CA ILE A 77 -4.43 -9.41 -7.48
C ILE A 77 -4.92 -9.67 -6.06
N GLY A 78 -4.40 -8.94 -5.07
CA GLY A 78 -4.77 -9.06 -3.67
C GLY A 78 -6.23 -8.68 -3.42
N MET A 79 -6.77 -7.71 -4.17
CA MET A 79 -8.16 -7.29 -4.08
C MET A 79 -9.16 -8.43 -4.34
N PRO A 80 -9.17 -9.13 -5.49
CA PRO A 80 -10.07 -10.23 -5.75
C PRO A 80 -9.81 -11.43 -4.82
N VAL A 81 -8.54 -11.70 -4.46
CA VAL A 81 -8.20 -12.78 -3.51
C VAL A 81 -8.84 -12.53 -2.15
N MET A 82 -8.65 -11.35 -1.57
CA MET A 82 -9.22 -10.98 -0.28
C MET A 82 -10.74 -10.88 -0.32
N TYR A 83 -11.31 -10.40 -1.43
CA TYR A 83 -12.77 -10.38 -1.60
C TYR A 83 -13.36 -11.79 -1.60
N TRP A 84 -12.72 -12.74 -2.27
CA TRP A 84 -13.18 -14.14 -2.32
C TRP A 84 -13.03 -14.84 -0.97
N ILE A 85 -11.92 -14.60 -0.26
CA ILE A 85 -11.72 -15.08 1.11
C ILE A 85 -12.79 -14.51 2.04
N ASN A 86 -13.06 -13.20 1.99
CA ASN A 86 -14.09 -12.57 2.81
C ASN A 86 -15.48 -13.17 2.54
N LYS A 87 -15.79 -13.49 1.28
CA LYS A 87 -17.04 -14.16 0.89
C LYS A 87 -17.16 -15.60 1.38
N ARG A 88 -16.04 -16.33 1.47
CA ARG A 88 -16.00 -17.75 1.90
C ARG A 88 -15.95 -17.91 3.42
N VAL A 89 -15.20 -17.05 4.11
CA VAL A 89 -14.99 -17.15 5.56
C VAL A 89 -16.16 -16.57 6.35
N GLN A 90 -17.01 -15.72 5.72
CA GLN A 90 -18.12 -15.03 6.40
C GLN A 90 -17.63 -14.46 7.75
N PHE A 91 -16.69 -13.52 7.73
CA PHE A 91 -16.23 -12.85 8.96
C PHE A 91 -17.39 -12.20 9.76
N GLU A 92 -18.53 -11.98 9.10
CA GLU A 92 -19.79 -11.55 9.70
C GLU A 92 -20.42 -12.57 10.67
N ARG A 93 -20.05 -13.86 10.61
CA ARG A 93 -20.52 -14.91 11.54
C ARG A 93 -19.64 -15.12 12.76
N PHE A 94 -18.46 -14.50 12.82
CA PHE A 94 -17.50 -14.65 13.92
C PHE A 94 -17.41 -13.42 14.85
N MET A 95 -18.31 -12.43 14.67
CA MET A 95 -18.53 -11.32 15.61
C MET A 95 -19.88 -11.45 16.30
#